data_AF-A0A4Q6C6R6-F1
#
_entry.id   AF-A0A4Q6C6R6-F1
#
_cell.length_a   1.000
_cell.length_b   1.000
_cell.length_c   1.000
_cell.angle_alpha   90.00
_cell.angle_beta   90.00
_cell.angle_gamma   90.00
#
_symmetry.space_group_name_H-M   'P 1'
#
loop_
_entity.id
_entity.type
_entity.pdbx_description
1 polymer ?
#
loop_
_entity_poly.entity_id
_entity_poly.type
_entity_poly.pdbx_seq_one_letter_code
_entity_poly.pdbx_strand_id
1 'polypeptide(L)'
;MKNSPFRRLAQRAFSEGLIAPSLLSADFASLKDEIHDVENAGVEWLHLDVMDGHFVPNLTFGPPVVQSLRKATKSFLDCHLMVSRPEEWIVPFREAGADLITIHQESTPHLYRNLEL
;
A
#
# COMPACT_ATOMS: atom_id res chain seq x y z
N MET A 1 1.47 7.24 -20.29
CA MET A 1 1.59 8.13 -19.10
C MET A 1 0.36 9.01 -18.81
N LYS A 2 -0.57 9.29 -19.75
CA LYS A 2 -1.72 10.18 -19.46
C LYS A 2 -2.92 9.52 -18.73
N ASN A 3 -3.00 8.18 -18.67
CA ASN A 3 -4.14 7.44 -18.12
C ASN A 3 -3.76 6.43 -17.01
N SER A 4 -2.81 6.74 -16.12
CA SER A 4 -2.51 5.83 -15.02
C SER A 4 -3.67 5.77 -14.00
N PRO A 5 -3.98 4.60 -13.42
CA PRO A 5 -4.97 4.48 -12.34
C PRO A 5 -4.72 5.49 -11.21
N PHE A 6 -3.44 5.70 -10.86
CA PHE A 6 -3.03 6.71 -9.89
C PHE A 6 -3.52 8.12 -10.25
N ARG A 7 -3.32 8.60 -11.48
CA ARG A 7 -3.76 9.96 -11.86
C ARG A 7 -5.28 10.12 -11.78
N ARG A 8 -6.03 9.12 -12.23
CA ARG A 8 -7.49 9.14 -12.15
C ARG A 8 -7.96 9.21 -10.70
N LEU A 9 -7.40 8.35 -9.84
CA LEU A 9 -7.78 8.29 -8.43
C LEU A 9 -7.31 9.52 -7.67
N ALA A 10 -6.10 10.02 -7.91
CA ALA A 10 -5.61 11.27 -7.34
C ALA A 10 -6.48 12.46 -7.75
N GLN A 11 -6.90 12.53 -9.01
CA GLN A 11 -7.80 13.58 -9.48
C GLN A 11 -9.18 13.51 -8.79
N ARG A 12 -9.73 12.29 -8.59
CA ARG A 12 -10.95 12.10 -7.79
C ARG A 12 -10.76 12.48 -6.32
N ALA A 13 -9.60 12.16 -5.73
CA ALA A 13 -9.30 12.56 -4.35
C ALA A 13 -9.42 14.08 -4.16
N PHE A 14 -8.98 14.86 -5.15
CA PHE A 14 -9.12 16.33 -5.12
C PHE A 14 -10.52 16.84 -5.46
N SER A 15 -11.35 16.11 -6.22
CA SER A 15 -12.67 16.59 -6.67
C SER A 15 -13.86 16.06 -5.87
N GLU A 16 -13.81 14.82 -5.43
CA GLU A 16 -14.93 14.08 -4.82
C GLU A 16 -14.59 13.52 -3.43
N GLY A 17 -13.32 13.61 -3.02
CA GLY A 17 -12.80 12.90 -1.85
C GLY A 17 -12.50 11.44 -2.18
N LEU A 18 -11.44 10.92 -1.57
CA LEU A 18 -11.03 9.53 -1.72
C LEU A 18 -10.83 8.93 -0.34
N ILE A 19 -11.40 7.74 -0.14
CA ILE A 19 -11.24 6.95 1.08
C ILE A 19 -10.34 5.76 0.73
N ALA A 20 -9.30 5.56 1.53
CA ALA A 20 -8.41 4.41 1.46
C ALA A 20 -8.46 3.66 2.80
N PRO A 21 -9.37 2.69 2.98
CA PRO A 21 -9.46 1.91 4.20
C PRO A 21 -8.13 1.15 4.44
N SER A 22 -7.62 1.22 5.67
CA SER A 22 -6.44 0.45 6.04
C SER A 22 -6.82 -0.99 6.37
N LEU A 23 -6.19 -1.93 5.68
CA LEU A 23 -6.36 -3.37 5.95
C LEU A 23 -5.77 -3.78 7.30
N LEU A 24 -4.98 -2.94 7.96
CA LEU A 24 -4.49 -3.19 9.33
C LEU A 24 -5.63 -3.39 10.33
N SER A 25 -6.80 -2.79 10.07
CA SER A 25 -7.99 -2.90 10.94
C SER A 25 -8.94 -4.04 10.54
N ALA A 26 -8.66 -4.74 9.45
CA ALA A 26 -9.51 -5.82 8.95
C ALA A 26 -9.28 -7.13 9.71
N ASP A 27 -10.23 -8.07 9.61
CA ASP A 27 -9.98 -9.45 10.03
C ASP A 27 -8.99 -10.12 9.07
N PHE A 28 -7.77 -10.37 9.55
CA PHE A 28 -6.73 -11.02 8.75
C PHE A 28 -7.09 -12.44 8.29
N ALA A 29 -7.96 -13.15 9.01
CA ALA A 29 -8.44 -14.47 8.60
C ALA A 29 -9.38 -14.40 7.38
N SER A 30 -9.96 -13.23 7.11
CA SER A 30 -11.06 -13.03 6.17
C SER A 30 -10.77 -11.90 5.16
N LEU A 31 -9.49 -11.53 4.95
CA LEU A 31 -9.08 -10.36 4.15
C LEU A 31 -9.73 -10.26 2.77
N LYS A 32 -9.93 -11.38 2.09
CA LYS A 32 -10.56 -11.37 0.76
C LYS A 32 -12.00 -10.85 0.83
N ASP A 33 -12.75 -11.27 1.83
CA ASP A 33 -14.15 -10.91 1.99
C ASP A 33 -14.27 -9.47 2.51
N GLU A 34 -13.42 -9.07 3.47
CA GLU A 34 -13.29 -7.68 3.94
C GLU A 34 -13.01 -6.70 2.78
N ILE A 35 -12.14 -7.10 1.84
CA ILE A 35 -11.86 -6.30 0.64
C ILE A 35 -13.07 -6.20 -0.27
N HIS A 36 -13.77 -7.31 -0.53
CA HIS A 36 -14.96 -7.27 -1.37
C HIS A 36 -16.07 -6.39 -0.76
N ASP A 37 -16.22 -6.40 0.56
CA ASP A 37 -17.23 -5.58 1.24
C ASP A 37 -16.97 -4.08 1.03
N VAL A 38 -15.72 -3.62 1.18
CA VAL A 38 -15.38 -2.22 0.90
C VAL A 38 -15.44 -1.88 -0.58
N GLU A 39 -15.06 -2.79 -1.47
CA GLU A 39 -15.19 -2.61 -2.93
C GLU A 39 -16.65 -2.46 -3.35
N ASN A 40 -17.54 -3.26 -2.78
CA ASN A 40 -18.99 -3.16 -3.01
C ASN A 40 -19.58 -1.83 -2.49
N ALA A 41 -18.94 -1.23 -1.48
CA ALA A 41 -19.25 0.12 -1.01
C ALA A 41 -18.66 1.25 -1.90
N GLY A 42 -17.97 0.90 -2.99
CA GLY A 42 -17.41 1.85 -3.96
C GLY A 42 -15.98 2.29 -3.66
N VAL A 43 -15.28 1.62 -2.76
CA VAL A 43 -13.85 1.86 -2.51
C VAL A 43 -13.03 1.26 -3.65
N GLU A 44 -12.08 2.02 -4.17
CA GLU A 44 -11.15 1.59 -5.24
C GLU A 44 -9.69 1.69 -4.81
N TRP A 45 -9.42 2.05 -3.54
CA TRP A 45 -8.08 2.28 -3.00
C TRP A 45 -7.98 1.64 -1.62
N LEU A 46 -6.98 0.81 -1.42
CA LEU A 46 -6.74 0.10 -0.15
C LEU A 46 -5.38 0.52 0.39
N HIS A 47 -5.34 0.82 1.68
CA HIS A 47 -4.11 1.20 2.37
C HIS A 47 -3.53 -0.01 3.11
N LEU A 48 -2.21 -0.19 3.01
CA LEU A 48 -1.47 -1.31 3.58
C LEU A 48 -0.34 -0.78 4.45
N ASP A 49 -0.52 -0.85 5.76
CA ASP A 49 0.47 -0.45 6.75
C ASP A 49 1.49 -1.58 7.00
N VAL A 50 2.71 -1.40 6.51
CA VAL A 50 3.82 -2.36 6.60
C VAL A 50 4.77 -1.95 7.71
N MET A 51 4.95 -2.80 8.71
CA MET A 51 5.74 -2.52 9.91
C MET A 51 6.74 -3.64 10.17
N ASP A 52 7.98 -3.31 10.55
CA ASP A 52 9.09 -4.27 10.70
C ASP A 52 9.54 -4.53 12.15
N GLY A 53 8.86 -3.95 13.14
CA GLY A 53 9.22 -4.03 14.56
C GLY A 53 10.45 -3.22 14.97
N HIS A 54 11.15 -2.57 14.03
CA HIS A 54 12.36 -1.79 14.28
C HIS A 54 12.11 -0.29 14.14
N PHE A 55 11.51 0.13 13.03
CA PHE A 55 11.16 1.54 12.81
C PHE A 55 9.95 1.94 13.66
N VAL A 56 8.99 1.02 13.81
CA VAL A 56 7.85 1.12 14.73
C VAL A 56 7.74 -0.15 15.57
N PRO A 57 7.23 -0.09 16.82
CA PRO A 57 7.21 -1.22 17.74
C PRO A 57 6.04 -2.19 17.47
N ASN A 58 5.78 -2.51 16.20
CA ASN A 58 4.77 -3.47 15.78
C ASN A 58 5.23 -4.20 14.51
N LEU A 59 4.69 -5.39 14.26
CA LEU A 59 5.02 -6.23 13.11
C LEU A 59 3.72 -6.64 12.40
N THR A 60 3.60 -6.28 11.12
CA THR A 60 2.38 -6.57 10.34
C THR A 60 2.62 -7.69 9.32
N PHE A 61 2.82 -7.34 8.06
CA PHE A 61 2.97 -8.28 6.96
C PHE A 61 3.95 -7.77 5.90
N GLY A 62 4.43 -8.67 5.05
CA GLY A 62 5.41 -8.37 4.00
C GLY A 62 4.87 -8.53 2.57
N PRO A 63 5.76 -8.49 1.58
CA PRO A 63 5.42 -8.65 0.15
C PRO A 63 4.55 -9.88 -0.20
N PRO A 64 4.69 -11.06 0.45
CA PRO A 64 3.84 -12.22 0.15
C PRO A 64 2.34 -11.98 0.36
N VAL A 65 1.97 -11.13 1.34
CA VAL A 65 0.57 -10.74 1.56
C VAL A 65 0.10 -9.85 0.43
N VAL A 66 0.87 -8.83 0.05
CA VAL A 66 0.54 -7.95 -1.09
C VAL A 66 0.37 -8.73 -2.38
N GLN A 67 1.24 -9.71 -2.64
CA GLN A 67 1.13 -10.59 -3.80
C GLN A 67 -0.15 -11.43 -3.78
N SER A 68 -0.59 -11.88 -2.61
CA SER A 68 -1.83 -12.63 -2.44
C SER A 68 -3.05 -11.74 -2.64
N LEU A 69 -3.04 -10.54 -2.04
CA LEU A 69 -4.08 -9.53 -2.22
C LEU A 69 -4.20 -9.10 -3.68
N ARG A 70 -3.08 -8.95 -4.39
CA ARG A 70 -3.11 -8.54 -5.80
C ARG A 70 -3.84 -9.54 -6.70
N LYS A 71 -3.86 -10.83 -6.33
CA LYS A 71 -4.64 -11.88 -7.02
C LYS A 71 -6.14 -11.78 -6.70
N ALA A 72 -6.50 -11.25 -5.54
CA ALA A 72 -7.88 -11.16 -5.06
C ALA A 72 -8.61 -9.89 -5.52
N THR A 73 -7.90 -8.77 -5.69
CA THR A 73 -8.51 -7.45 -5.98
C THR A 73 -7.85 -6.74 -7.16
N LYS A 74 -8.57 -5.80 -7.79
CA LYS A 74 -8.06 -4.82 -8.76
C LYS A 74 -7.95 -3.39 -8.21
N SER A 75 -8.34 -3.18 -6.94
CA SER A 75 -8.21 -1.91 -6.25
C SER A 75 -6.75 -1.47 -6.17
N PHE A 76 -6.55 -0.17 -6.12
CA PHE A 76 -5.23 0.44 -5.99
C PHE A 76 -4.62 0.08 -4.63
N LEU A 77 -3.44 -0.54 -4.62
CA LEU A 77 -2.75 -0.96 -3.40
C LEU A 77 -1.68 0.06 -3.02
N ASP A 78 -1.94 0.79 -1.94
CA ASP A 78 -1.04 1.79 -1.37
C ASP A 78 -0.30 1.24 -0.15
N CYS A 79 0.97 0.89 -0.36
CA CYS A 79 1.83 0.31 0.64
C CYS A 79 2.62 1.41 1.36
N HIS A 80 2.29 1.60 2.63
CA HIS A 80 2.98 2.52 3.52
C HIS A 80 4.02 1.78 4.34
N LEU A 81 5.29 1.99 4.00
CA LEU A 81 6.42 1.31 4.62
C LEU A 81 6.92 2.07 5.85
N MET A 82 6.46 1.63 7.01
CA MET A 82 7.00 1.98 8.33
C MET A 82 8.10 0.98 8.72
N VAL A 83 9.18 0.98 7.93
CA VAL A 83 10.29 0.01 8.05
C VAL A 83 11.65 0.72 8.08
N SER A 84 12.64 0.07 8.67
CA SER A 84 14.03 0.47 8.59
C SER A 84 14.63 0.04 7.25
N ARG A 85 15.53 0.87 6.67
CA ARG A 85 16.19 0.58 5.38
C ARG A 85 15.19 0.25 4.26
N PRO A 86 14.23 1.14 3.96
CA PRO A 86 13.18 0.90 2.97
C PRO A 86 13.70 0.55 1.56
N GLU A 87 14.95 0.92 1.21
CA GLU A 87 15.62 0.50 -0.03
C GLU A 87 15.63 -1.01 -0.24
N GLU A 88 15.65 -1.81 0.83
CA GLU A 88 15.60 -3.28 0.77
C GLU A 88 14.20 -3.80 0.41
N TRP A 89 13.16 -2.97 0.56
CA TRP A 89 11.76 -3.37 0.50
C TRP A 89 11.00 -2.80 -0.71
N ILE A 90 11.40 -1.64 -1.24
CA ILE A 90 10.69 -0.97 -2.35
C ILE A 90 10.53 -1.89 -3.56
N VAL A 91 11.61 -2.49 -4.05
CA VAL A 91 11.56 -3.38 -5.23
C VAL A 91 10.71 -4.63 -4.95
N PRO A 92 10.90 -5.37 -3.83
CA PRO A 92 10.01 -6.48 -3.48
C PRO A 92 8.52 -6.12 -3.41
N PHE A 93 8.15 -4.98 -2.82
CA PHE A 93 6.74 -4.56 -2.76
C PHE A 93 6.18 -4.18 -4.13
N ARG A 94 6.99 -3.53 -4.98
CA ARG A 94 6.61 -3.25 -6.37
C ARG A 94 6.36 -4.54 -7.14
N GLU A 95 7.25 -5.52 -7.03
CA GLU A 95 7.11 -6.82 -7.70
C GLU A 95 5.93 -7.63 -7.15
N ALA A 96 5.58 -7.45 -5.87
CA ALA A 96 4.38 -8.03 -5.28
C ALA A 96 3.07 -7.40 -5.79
N GLY A 97 3.15 -6.24 -6.46
CA GLY A 97 1.99 -5.59 -7.08
C GLY A 97 1.45 -4.37 -6.32
N ALA A 98 2.27 -3.74 -5.47
CA ALA A 98 1.95 -2.42 -4.94
C ALA A 98 1.84 -1.39 -6.08
N ASP A 99 0.81 -0.56 -6.05
CA ASP A 99 0.59 0.52 -7.03
C ASP A 99 1.19 1.85 -6.56
N LEU A 100 1.23 2.07 -5.25
CA LEU A 100 1.94 3.16 -4.58
C LEU A 100 2.78 2.58 -3.44
N ILE A 101 3.98 3.12 -3.28
CA ILE A 101 4.85 2.85 -2.15
C ILE A 101 5.20 4.18 -1.53
N THR A 102 4.91 4.34 -0.24
CA THR A 102 5.32 5.50 0.56
C THR A 102 6.30 5.07 1.63
N ILE A 103 7.28 5.91 1.92
CA ILE A 103 8.32 5.66 2.92
C ILE A 103 8.46 6.89 3.80
N HIS A 104 8.94 6.69 5.02
CA HIS A 104 9.31 7.78 5.91
C HIS A 104 10.68 8.36 5.53
N GLN A 105 10.79 9.68 5.45
CA GLN A 105 12.10 10.31 5.20
C GLN A 105 13.11 9.96 6.31
N GLU A 106 12.63 9.74 7.54
CA GLU A 106 13.44 9.46 8.73
C GLU A 106 14.01 8.05 8.72
N SER A 107 13.47 7.16 7.88
CA SER A 107 13.85 5.74 7.84
C SER A 107 15.12 5.46 7.03
N THR A 108 15.66 6.46 6.33
CA THR A 108 16.84 6.32 5.46
C THR A 108 17.63 7.63 5.34
N PRO A 109 18.97 7.58 5.29
CA PRO A 109 19.78 8.76 4.96
C PRO A 109 19.79 9.08 3.45
N HIS A 110 19.19 8.23 2.61
CA HIS A 110 19.29 8.31 1.14
C HIS A 110 17.93 8.40 0.44
N LEU A 111 17.03 9.25 0.97
CA LEU A 111 15.66 9.41 0.45
C LEU A 111 15.58 9.57 -1.07
N TYR A 112 16.43 10.42 -1.66
CA TYR A 112 16.39 10.68 -3.10
C TYR A 112 16.66 9.41 -3.93
N ARG A 113 17.61 8.57 -3.51
CA ARG A 113 17.90 7.28 -4.18
C ARG A 113 16.67 6.38 -4.17
N ASN A 114 15.92 6.37 -3.08
CA ASN A 114 14.77 5.48 -2.92
C ASN A 114 13.61 5.87 -3.85
N LEU A 115 13.51 7.14 -4.25
CA LEU A 115 12.52 7.58 -5.23
C LEU A 115 12.82 7.12 -6.66
N GLU A 116 14.05 6.67 -6.93
CA GLU A 116 14.48 6.17 -8.24
C GLU A 116 14.35 4.64 -8.38
N LEU A 117 14.01 3.94 -7.29
CA LEU A 117 13.94 2.47 -7.24
C LEU A 117 12.68 1.88 -7.88
#